data_AF-A0A523AJQ4-F1
#
_entry.id   AF-A0A523AJQ4-F1
#
_cell.length_a   1.000
_cell.length_b   1.000
_cell.length_c   1.000
_cell.angle_alpha   90.00
_cell.angle_beta   90.00
_cell.angle_gamma   90.00
#
_symmetry.space_group_name_H-M   'P 1'
#
loop_
_entity.id
_entity.type
_entity.pdbx_description
1 polymer ?
#
loop_
_entity_poly.entity_id
_entity_poly.type
_entity_poly.pdbx_seq_one_letter_code
_entity_poly.pdbx_strand_id
1 'polypeptide(L)'
;MYSRKAREKSGIPEGELIHADSKLMKVRKTLFSERLMLAGKPDAVIMRDGECIPVEIKVREPPKSPFESHLMQLAAYCFLLEENGYKVTRGIILYRGKKAQREFVIDYSAGLKAKMILTVEDIRNLKSRPPRIFDIKCDFCSLKKQCEELEKREKTERGDAA
;
A
#
# COMPACT_ATOMS: atom_id res chain seq x y z
N MET A 1 -20.27 9.58 -42.77
CA MET A 1 -19.42 10.63 -42.14
C MET A 1 -19.47 10.44 -40.64
N TYR A 2 -18.29 10.33 -40.03
CA TYR A 2 -18.00 10.04 -38.62
C TYR A 2 -18.63 11.03 -37.62
N SER A 3 -18.93 10.59 -36.38
CA SER A 3 -18.16 11.05 -35.21
C SER A 3 -18.51 10.29 -33.91
N ARG A 4 -17.45 9.90 -33.20
CA ARG A 4 -17.38 9.30 -31.86
C ARG A 4 -17.53 10.38 -30.79
N LYS A 5 -18.00 9.98 -29.59
CA LYS A 5 -17.64 10.42 -28.22
C LYS A 5 -18.91 10.38 -27.35
N ALA A 6 -18.99 9.65 -26.23
CA ALA A 6 -17.99 9.50 -25.20
C ALA A 6 -18.03 8.09 -24.57
N ARG A 7 -16.94 7.34 -24.78
CA ARG A 7 -16.38 6.39 -23.81
C ARG A 7 -15.44 7.21 -22.94
N GLU A 8 -15.59 7.18 -21.61
CA GLU A 8 -14.53 7.46 -20.60
C GLU A 8 -15.16 7.68 -19.21
N LYS A 9 -15.35 6.62 -18.40
CA LYS A 9 -15.47 6.76 -16.92
C LYS A 9 -15.25 5.48 -16.10
N SER A 10 -14.37 4.61 -16.56
CA SER A 10 -13.87 3.48 -15.77
C SER A 10 -12.39 3.33 -16.09
N GLY A 11 -11.50 3.93 -15.26
CA GLY A 11 -10.04 3.92 -15.44
C GLY A 11 -9.36 2.55 -15.25
N ILE A 12 -10.09 1.47 -15.53
CA ILE A 12 -9.58 0.11 -15.66
C ILE A 12 -9.61 -0.17 -17.17
N PRO A 13 -8.46 -0.18 -17.86
CA PRO A 13 -8.40 -0.69 -19.22
C PRO A 13 -8.90 -2.13 -19.21
N GLU A 14 -9.92 -2.39 -19.99
CA GLU A 14 -10.33 -3.72 -20.40
C GLU A 14 -9.22 -4.24 -21.33
N GLY A 15 -8.34 -5.09 -20.79
CA GLY A 15 -7.21 -5.63 -21.55
C GLY A 15 -6.17 -6.32 -20.67
N GLU A 16 -6.29 -7.65 -20.59
CA GLU A 16 -5.25 -8.61 -20.20
C GLU A 16 -4.70 -8.53 -18.77
N LEU A 17 -5.49 -8.94 -17.77
CA LEU A 17 -5.00 -9.73 -16.62
C LEU A 17 -6.16 -10.25 -15.76
N ILE A 18 -7.06 -10.95 -16.41
CA ILE A 18 -8.04 -11.80 -15.77
C ILE A 18 -7.94 -13.09 -16.56
N HIS A 19 -7.14 -14.04 -16.06
CA HIS A 19 -7.20 -15.42 -16.52
C HIS A 19 -8.67 -15.85 -16.49
N ALA A 20 -9.13 -16.59 -17.49
CA ALA A 20 -10.55 -16.74 -17.88
C ALA A 20 -11.55 -17.07 -16.74
N ASP A 21 -11.10 -17.54 -15.58
CA ASP A 21 -11.91 -17.91 -14.41
C ASP A 21 -11.81 -16.95 -13.20
N SER A 22 -11.19 -15.77 -13.32
CA SER A 22 -11.05 -14.85 -12.18
C SER A 22 -12.17 -13.81 -12.07
N LYS A 23 -12.80 -13.70 -10.90
CA LYS A 23 -13.79 -12.65 -10.61
C LYS A 23 -13.12 -11.49 -9.87
N LEU A 24 -13.07 -10.32 -10.51
CA LEU A 24 -12.60 -9.10 -9.86
C LEU A 24 -13.70 -8.55 -8.95
N MET A 25 -13.44 -8.50 -7.65
CA MET A 25 -14.32 -7.85 -6.68
C MET A 25 -13.74 -6.50 -6.27
N LYS A 26 -14.52 -5.44 -6.50
CA LYS A 26 -14.26 -4.16 -5.85
C LYS A 26 -14.66 -4.27 -4.39
N VAL A 27 -13.69 -4.18 -3.49
CA VAL A 27 -13.94 -4.14 -2.05
C VAL A 27 -14.62 -2.81 -1.71
N ARG A 28 -15.92 -2.87 -1.38
CA ARG A 28 -16.72 -1.67 -1.07
C ARG A 28 -16.61 -1.24 0.40
N LYS A 29 -16.26 -2.16 1.30
CA LYS A 29 -16.18 -1.93 2.75
C LYS A 29 -14.73 -1.98 3.21
N THR A 30 -14.33 -1.02 4.04
CA THR A 30 -13.03 -1.05 4.73
C THR A 30 -12.96 -2.28 5.62
N LEU A 31 -11.88 -3.06 5.46
CA LEU A 31 -11.58 -4.19 6.34
C LEU A 31 -10.95 -3.65 7.62
N PHE A 32 -11.26 -4.29 8.74
CA PHE A 32 -10.76 -3.89 10.05
C PHE A 32 -10.30 -5.10 10.85
N SER A 33 -9.18 -4.93 11.54
CA SER A 33 -8.63 -5.83 12.54
C SER A 33 -8.74 -5.17 13.89
N GLU A 34 -9.52 -5.75 14.81
CA GLU A 34 -9.55 -5.31 16.21
C GLU A 34 -8.22 -5.61 16.90
N ARG A 35 -7.65 -6.79 16.65
CA ARG A 35 -6.41 -7.25 17.30
C ARG A 35 -5.24 -6.34 17.01
N LEU A 36 -5.07 -5.95 15.76
CA LEU A 36 -4.03 -5.02 15.35
C LEU A 36 -4.58 -3.62 15.12
N MET A 37 -5.76 -3.24 15.63
CA MET A 37 -6.40 -1.92 15.44
C MET A 37 -6.13 -1.29 14.04
N LEU A 38 -6.15 -2.13 13.00
CA LEU A 38 -5.65 -1.83 11.66
C LEU A 38 -6.83 -1.81 10.71
N ALA A 39 -6.97 -0.73 9.95
CA ALA A 39 -8.00 -0.61 8.94
C ALA A 39 -7.37 -0.44 7.56
N GLY A 40 -7.99 -0.99 6.54
CA GLY A 40 -7.49 -0.89 5.18
C GLY A 40 -8.52 -1.28 4.13
N LYS A 41 -8.34 -0.76 2.92
CA LYS A 41 -9.17 -1.12 1.78
C LYS A 41 -8.26 -1.43 0.59
N PRO A 42 -8.16 -2.69 0.15
CA PRO A 42 -7.43 -3.04 -1.06
C PRO A 42 -7.99 -2.30 -2.27
N ASP A 43 -7.13 -1.96 -3.25
CA ASP A 43 -7.58 -1.34 -4.50
C ASP A 43 -8.50 -2.28 -5.28
N ALA A 44 -8.15 -3.57 -5.29
CA ALA A 44 -9.01 -4.64 -5.76
C ALA A 44 -8.70 -5.98 -5.06
N VAL A 45 -9.62 -6.93 -5.19
CA VAL A 45 -9.40 -8.33 -4.80
C VAL A 45 -9.84 -9.24 -5.93
N ILE A 46 -9.00 -10.21 -6.26
CA ILE A 46 -9.32 -11.27 -7.21
C ILE A 46 -9.77 -12.50 -6.43
N MET A 47 -10.91 -13.08 -6.78
CA MET A 47 -11.29 -14.41 -6.30
C MET A 47 -10.98 -15.45 -7.36
N ARG A 48 -10.21 -16.47 -6.97
CA ARG A 48 -9.82 -17.57 -7.84
C ARG A 48 -9.59 -18.83 -7.01
N ASP A 49 -10.18 -19.94 -7.40
CA ASP A 49 -9.96 -21.26 -6.76
C ASP A 49 -10.16 -21.26 -5.22
N GLY A 50 -11.14 -20.47 -4.74
CA GLY A 50 -11.43 -20.30 -3.31
C GLY A 50 -10.43 -19.43 -2.54
N GLU A 51 -9.46 -18.82 -3.22
CA GLU A 51 -8.49 -17.87 -2.68
C GLU A 51 -8.91 -16.43 -2.99
N CYS A 52 -8.70 -15.53 -2.02
CA CYS A 52 -8.76 -14.08 -2.23
C CYS A 52 -7.35 -13.51 -2.37
N ILE A 53 -7.08 -12.89 -3.51
CA ILE A 53 -5.77 -12.31 -3.84
C ILE A 53 -5.91 -10.78 -3.86
N PRO A 54 -5.40 -10.04 -2.86
CA PRO A 54 -5.43 -8.58 -2.88
C PRO A 54 -4.50 -8.02 -3.95
N VAL A 55 -4.92 -6.93 -4.58
CA VAL A 55 -4.15 -6.19 -5.58
C VAL A 55 -3.92 -4.76 -5.08
N GLU A 56 -2.65 -4.37 -5.02
CA GLU A 56 -2.19 -3.00 -4.74
C GLU A 56 -1.72 -2.34 -6.02
N ILE A 57 -2.31 -1.19 -6.39
CA ILE A 57 -2.00 -0.49 -7.64
C ILE A 57 -1.17 0.76 -7.34
N LYS A 58 0.02 0.83 -7.95
CA LYS A 58 0.90 2.01 -7.85
C LYS A 58 1.05 2.69 -9.20
N VAL A 59 0.54 3.92 -9.31
CA VAL A 59 0.66 4.74 -10.52
C VAL A 59 2.04 5.39 -10.57
N ARG A 60 3.03 4.65 -11.07
CA ARG A 60 4.41 5.08 -11.26
C ARG A 60 5.12 4.12 -12.22
N GLU A 61 6.25 4.57 -12.78
CA GLU A 61 7.10 3.68 -13.57
C GLU A 61 7.55 2.46 -12.74
N PRO A 62 7.47 1.24 -13.33
CA PRO A 62 7.82 0.03 -12.61
C PRO A 62 9.28 -0.01 -12.16
N PRO A 63 9.55 -0.32 -10.88
CA PRO A 63 10.91 -0.58 -10.41
C PRO A 63 11.41 -1.97 -10.84
N LYS A 64 12.70 -2.24 -10.63
CA LYS A 64 13.28 -3.58 -10.83
C LYS A 64 12.72 -4.60 -9.83
N SER A 65 12.48 -4.16 -8.59
CA SER A 65 11.88 -4.92 -7.49
C SER A 65 10.87 -4.06 -6.74
N PRO A 66 9.86 -4.64 -6.09
CA PRO A 66 8.86 -3.88 -5.35
C PRO A 66 9.49 -3.15 -4.16
N PHE A 67 8.99 -1.94 -3.86
CA PHE A 67 9.43 -1.21 -2.67
C PHE A 67 8.91 -1.88 -1.40
N GLU A 68 9.74 -1.90 -0.36
CA GLU A 68 9.40 -2.48 0.95
C GLU A 68 8.10 -1.91 1.52
N SER A 69 7.87 -0.59 1.41
CA SER A 69 6.63 0.03 1.87
C SER A 69 5.39 -0.50 1.15
N HIS A 70 5.51 -0.85 -0.13
CA HIS A 70 4.40 -1.43 -0.89
C HIS A 70 4.19 -2.89 -0.52
N LEU A 71 5.27 -3.63 -0.20
CA LEU A 71 5.16 -4.98 0.35
C LEU A 71 4.44 -4.98 1.71
N MET A 72 4.80 -4.06 2.61
CA MET A 72 4.13 -3.93 3.92
C MET A 72 2.65 -3.56 3.79
N GLN A 73 2.31 -2.66 2.86
CA GLN A 73 0.93 -2.30 2.59
C GLN A 73 0.13 -3.49 2.03
N LEU A 74 0.69 -4.24 1.08
CA LEU A 74 0.07 -5.46 0.56
C LEU A 74 -0.10 -6.52 1.66
N ALA A 75 0.92 -6.73 2.48
CA ALA A 75 0.88 -7.68 3.60
C ALA A 75 -0.22 -7.33 4.62
N ALA A 76 -0.45 -6.03 4.87
CA ALA A 76 -1.56 -5.57 5.69
C ALA A 76 -2.92 -5.94 5.09
N TYR A 77 -3.07 -5.87 3.77
CA TYR A 77 -4.31 -6.30 3.09
C TYR A 77 -4.49 -7.80 3.09
N CYS A 78 -3.43 -8.58 2.86
CA CYS A 78 -3.48 -10.03 3.00
C CYS A 78 -3.95 -10.43 4.40
N PHE A 79 -3.37 -9.81 5.42
CA PHE A 79 -3.71 -10.02 6.81
C PHE A 79 -5.17 -9.65 7.13
N LEU A 80 -5.64 -8.50 6.67
CA LEU A 80 -7.01 -8.06 6.90
C LEU A 80 -8.03 -9.00 6.25
N LEU A 81 -7.75 -9.51 5.04
CA LEU A 81 -8.59 -10.51 4.39
C LEU A 81 -8.56 -11.85 5.15
N GLU A 82 -7.38 -12.30 5.57
CA GLU A 82 -7.21 -13.51 6.37
C GLU A 82 -8.00 -13.44 7.69
N GLU A 83 -7.95 -12.32 8.42
CA GLU A 83 -8.73 -12.15 9.66
C GLU A 83 -10.25 -12.09 9.42
N ASN A 84 -10.69 -11.77 8.20
CA ASN A 84 -12.10 -11.84 7.80
C ASN A 84 -12.49 -13.23 7.26
N GLY A 85 -11.65 -14.25 7.47
CA GLY A 85 -11.94 -15.66 7.15
C GLY A 85 -11.65 -16.06 5.70
N TYR A 86 -11.02 -15.21 4.91
CA TYR A 86 -10.64 -15.54 3.54
C TYR A 86 -9.33 -16.32 3.49
N LYS A 87 -9.25 -17.30 2.57
CA LYS A 87 -7.98 -17.95 2.25
C LYS A 87 -7.12 -16.98 1.42
N VAL A 88 -5.92 -16.66 1.91
CA VAL A 88 -4.96 -15.78 1.24
C VAL A 88 -3.57 -16.42 1.30
N THR A 89 -2.97 -16.71 0.15
CA THR A 89 -1.60 -17.28 0.09
C THR A 89 -0.62 -16.34 -0.62
N ARG A 90 -1.14 -15.35 -1.35
CA ARG A 90 -0.36 -14.35 -2.08
C ARG A 90 -1.14 -13.07 -2.32
N GLY A 91 -0.43 -12.01 -2.71
CA GLY A 91 -1.00 -10.77 -3.22
C GLY A 91 -0.27 -10.29 -4.47
N ILE A 92 -0.79 -9.25 -5.11
CA ILE A 92 -0.21 -8.68 -6.33
C ILE A 92 0.06 -7.19 -6.13
N ILE A 93 1.25 -6.74 -6.53
CA ILE A 93 1.53 -5.32 -6.71
C ILE A 93 1.60 -5.03 -8.20
N LEU A 94 0.69 -4.18 -8.69
CA LEU A 94 0.64 -3.74 -10.07
C LEU A 94 1.18 -2.30 -10.17
N TYR A 95 2.37 -2.17 -10.76
CA TYR A 95 2.93 -0.86 -11.10
C TYR A 95 2.45 -0.44 -12.49
N ARG A 96 1.79 0.71 -12.58
CA ARG A 96 1.29 1.31 -13.82
C ARG A 96 2.02 2.61 -14.09
N GLY A 97 3.06 2.52 -14.92
CA GLY A 97 3.77 3.67 -15.46
C GLY A 97 3.06 4.26 -16.68
N LYS A 98 3.58 5.39 -17.15
CA LYS A 98 3.19 5.94 -18.46
C LYS A 98 3.79 5.14 -19.60
N LYS A 99 4.99 4.56 -19.40
CA LYS A 99 5.73 3.84 -20.44
C LYS A 99 5.55 2.32 -20.35
N ALA A 100 5.43 1.79 -19.15
CA ALA A 100 5.34 0.35 -18.93
C ALA A 100 4.43 0.00 -17.75
N GLN A 101 3.95 -1.24 -17.75
CA GLN A 101 3.30 -1.87 -16.61
C GLN A 101 4.09 -3.11 -16.19
N ARG A 102 4.09 -3.42 -14.89
CA ARG A 102 4.68 -4.64 -14.36
C ARG A 102 3.94 -5.09 -13.12
N GLU A 103 3.76 -6.39 -13.02
CA GLU A 103 3.19 -7.05 -11.86
C GLU A 103 4.25 -7.80 -11.08
N PHE A 104 4.07 -7.81 -9.77
CA PHE A 104 4.81 -8.67 -8.86
C PHE A 104 3.82 -9.48 -8.04
N VAL A 105 3.87 -10.80 -8.19
CA VAL A 105 3.17 -11.74 -7.32
C VAL A 105 4.04 -11.95 -6.08
N ILE A 106 3.46 -11.71 -4.91
CA ILE A 106 4.16 -11.74 -3.63
C ILE A 106 3.53 -12.83 -2.76
N ASP A 107 4.33 -13.81 -2.36
CA ASP A 107 3.89 -14.85 -1.44
C ASP A 107 3.60 -14.25 -0.06
N TYR A 108 2.41 -14.53 0.46
CA TYR A 108 2.01 -14.15 1.81
C TYR A 108 2.54 -15.18 2.80
N SER A 109 3.86 -15.14 3.00
CA SER A 109 4.55 -16.05 3.91
C SER A 109 4.39 -15.66 5.38
N ALA A 110 4.61 -16.62 6.27
CA ALA A 110 4.65 -16.37 7.72
C ALA A 110 5.68 -15.29 8.10
N GLY A 111 6.83 -15.24 7.41
CA GLY A 111 7.85 -14.22 7.62
C GLY A 111 7.38 -12.82 7.22
N LEU A 112 6.70 -12.70 6.07
CA LEU A 112 6.13 -11.43 5.63
C LEU A 112 5.04 -10.93 6.58
N LYS A 113 4.17 -11.86 7.04
CA LYS A 113 3.15 -11.58 8.05
C LYS A 113 3.76 -11.08 9.36
N ALA A 114 4.76 -11.78 9.89
CA ALA A 114 5.44 -11.39 11.12
C ALA A 114 6.10 -10.00 11.01
N LYS A 115 6.80 -9.74 9.90
CA LYS A 115 7.42 -8.44 9.63
C LYS A 115 6.40 -7.30 9.59
N MET A 116 5.24 -7.53 8.96
CA MET A 116 4.15 -6.55 8.91
C MET A 116 3.58 -6.28 10.30
N ILE A 117 3.33 -7.32 11.11
CA ILE A 117 2.84 -7.19 12.49
C ILE A 117 3.79 -6.35 13.33
N LEU A 118 5.09 -6.70 13.33
CA LEU A 118 6.12 -5.96 14.05
C LEU A 118 6.18 -4.49 13.62
N THR A 119 6.10 -4.22 12.32
CA THR A 119 6.09 -2.85 11.79
C THR A 119 4.88 -2.05 12.32
N VAL A 120 3.70 -2.66 12.38
CA VAL A 120 2.50 -2.01 12.92
C VAL A 120 2.63 -1.74 14.42
N GLU A 121 3.20 -2.70 15.17
CA GLU A 121 3.46 -2.54 16.60
C GLU A 121 4.51 -1.45 16.88
N ASP A 122 5.60 -1.40 16.11
CA ASP A 122 6.60 -0.35 16.19
C ASP A 122 5.97 1.03 15.98
N ILE A 123 5.12 1.16 14.95
CA ILE A 123 4.39 2.42 14.67
C ILE A 123 3.50 2.82 15.85
N ARG A 124 2.82 1.87 16.50
CA ARG A 124 1.97 2.15 17.66
C ARG A 124 2.72 2.53 18.91
N ASN A 125 3.87 1.91 19.12
CA ASN A 125 4.67 2.10 20.31
C ASN A 125 5.57 3.34 20.22
N LEU A 126 5.58 4.05 19.09
CA LEU A 126 6.23 5.35 18.94
C LEU A 126 5.60 6.37 19.90
N LYS A 127 6.31 6.66 20.99
CA LYS A 127 5.93 7.68 21.99
C LYS A 127 6.34 9.09 21.59
N SER A 128 7.30 9.21 20.69
CA SER A 128 7.86 10.46 20.21
C SER A 128 8.04 10.40 18.71
N ARG A 129 8.24 11.58 18.10
CA ARG A 129 8.55 11.67 16.68
C ARG A 129 9.76 10.80 16.35
N PRO A 130 9.73 9.97 15.29
CA PRO A 130 10.90 9.25 14.85
C PRO A 130 11.99 10.23 14.36
N PRO A 131 13.27 9.81 14.39
CA PRO A 131 14.36 10.61 13.84
C PRO A 131 14.13 10.97 12.37
N ARG A 132 14.56 12.16 11.98
CA ARG A 132 14.52 12.58 10.58
C ARG A 132 15.53 11.76 9.78
N ILE A 133 15.11 11.25 8.63
CA ILE A 133 15.91 10.34 7.79
C ILE A 133 16.75 11.05 6.71
N PHE A 134 16.58 12.37 6.55
CA PHE A 134 17.32 13.24 5.61
C PHE A 134 17.55 12.64 4.22
N ASP A 135 16.52 11.99 3.66
CA ASP A 135 16.55 11.40 2.33
C ASP A 135 15.60 12.12 1.37
N ILE A 136 15.51 11.61 0.14
CA ILE A 136 14.61 12.15 -0.90
C ILE A 136 13.13 12.18 -0.48
N LYS A 137 12.70 11.35 0.49
CA LYS A 137 11.31 11.40 0.97
C LYS A 137 11.05 12.69 1.74
N CYS A 138 12.06 13.28 2.37
CA CYS A 138 11.92 14.57 3.05
C CYS A 138 11.57 15.70 2.07
N ASP A 139 12.04 15.65 0.83
CA ASP A 139 11.76 16.67 -0.18
C ASP A 139 10.31 16.64 -0.68
N PHE A 140 9.69 15.46 -0.65
CA PHE A 140 8.29 15.26 -1.04
C PHE A 140 7.35 15.04 0.16
N CYS A 141 7.85 15.21 1.39
CA CYS A 141 7.04 15.00 2.59
C CYS A 141 6.09 16.18 2.82
N SER A 142 4.80 15.90 2.89
CA SER A 142 3.77 16.91 3.20
C SER A 142 3.91 17.53 4.60
N LEU A 143 4.64 16.87 5.50
CA LEU A 143 4.89 17.34 6.87
C LEU A 143 6.23 18.07 7.02
N LYS A 144 6.96 18.36 5.93
CA LYS A 144 8.30 18.97 5.97
C LYS A 144 8.35 20.24 6.81
N LYS A 145 7.40 21.17 6.60
CA LYS A 145 7.34 22.44 7.33
C LYS A 145 7.15 22.24 8.83
N GLN A 146 6.20 21.40 9.22
CA GLN A 146 5.94 21.06 10.62
C GLN A 146 7.14 20.35 11.26
N CYS A 147 7.80 19.47 10.49
CA CYS A 147 9.01 18.77 10.93
C CYS A 147 10.14 19.75 11.26
N GLU A 148 10.34 20.78 10.43
CA GLU A 148 11.36 21.82 10.63
C GLU A 148 10.99 22.79 11.77
N GLU A 149 9.71 23.13 11.94
CA GLU A 149 9.24 23.96 13.06
C GLU A 149 9.43 23.26 14.40
N LEU A 150 9.13 21.96 14.49
CA LEU A 150 9.38 21.16 15.69
C LEU A 150 10.88 21.10 16.03
N GLU A 151 11.76 20.91 15.03
CA GLU A 151 13.21 20.93 15.25
C GLU A 151 13.71 22.26 15.80
N LYS A 152 13.16 23.39 15.33
CA LYS A 152 13.52 24.71 15.85
C LYS A 152 13.10 24.87 17.31
N ARG A 153 11.86 24.49 17.65
CA ARG A 153 11.34 24.56 19.03
C ARG A 153 12.17 23.71 19.98
N GLU A 154 12.47 22.47 19.59
CA GLU A 154 13.30 21.57 20.39
C GLU A 154 14.72 22.12 20.63
N LYS A 155 15.31 22.84 19.66
CA LYS A 155 16.62 23.52 19.84
C LYS A 155 16.53 24.72 20.78
N THR A 156 15.47 25.53 20.65
CA THR A 156 15.22 26.66 21.55
C THR A 156 14.98 26.20 22.99
N GLU A 157 14.24 25.11 23.20
CA GLU A 157 13.95 24.53 24.52
C GLU A 157 15.18 23.87 25.18
N ARG A 158 16.13 23.37 24.37
CA ARG A 158 17.41 22.82 24.87
C ARG A 158 18.45 23.88 25.23
N GLY A 159 18.16 25.17 25.02
CA GLY A 159 19.10 26.26 25.29
C GLY A 159 20.21 26.41 24.24
N ASP A 160 20.09 25.73 23.09
CA ASP A 160 20.99 25.90 21.95
C ASP A 160 20.56 27.13 21.13
N ALA A 161 20.47 28.29 21.79
CA ALA A 161 20.44 29.58 21.12
C ALA A 161 21.89 30.01 20.90
N ALA A 162 22.35 29.92 19.66
CA ALA A 162 23.52 30.68 19.21
C ALA A 162 23.16 32.17 19.12
#